data_AF-A0A359D415-F1
#
_entry.id   AF-A0A359D415-F1
#
_cell.length_a   1.000
_cell.length_b   1.000
_cell.length_c   1.000
_cell.angle_alpha   90.00
_cell.angle_beta   90.00
_cell.angle_gamma   90.00
#
_symmetry.space_group_name_H-M   'P 1'
#
loop_
_entity.id
_entity.type
_entity.pdbx_description
1 polymer ?
#
loop_
_entity_poly.entity_id
_entity_poly.type
_entity_poly.pdbx_seq_one_letter_code
_entity_poly.pdbx_strand_id
1 'polypeptide(L)'
;MKTLYFSDCRTLEEVKRRYKELALLHHPDRGGDTATMQEINAQYEAILKNPVFAFSEQSEEDQQEFIKYPEIINRLIGLHGLIIELIGNWIWLSGNTYPHRAELKQIGFYFAPKKVMWYYRPPEYKSINKSPKSIEAIRAKYGSDTINLKSQKFELQN
;
A
#
# COMPACT_ATOMS: atom_id res chain seq x y z
N MET A 1 -23.47 -4.49 -14.46
CA MET A 1 -22.35 -3.87 -15.20
C MET A 1 -21.08 -4.22 -14.44
N LYS A 2 -20.03 -4.70 -15.11
CA LYS A 2 -18.77 -5.07 -14.46
C LYS A 2 -17.95 -3.79 -14.26
N THR A 3 -17.62 -3.44 -13.02
CA THR A 3 -16.84 -2.22 -12.73
C THR A 3 -15.40 -2.49 -13.13
N LEU A 4 -14.81 -1.71 -14.03
CA LEU A 4 -13.41 -1.83 -14.38
C LEU A 4 -12.59 -0.94 -13.46
N TYR A 5 -11.89 -1.54 -12.50
CA TYR A 5 -11.18 -0.80 -11.45
C TYR A 5 -9.85 -0.20 -11.92
N PHE A 6 -9.28 -0.77 -12.98
CA PHE A 6 -7.95 -0.46 -13.51
C PHE A 6 -7.96 0.06 -14.96
N SER A 7 -9.11 0.50 -15.47
CA SER A 7 -9.26 0.99 -16.86
C SER A 7 -8.36 2.18 -17.20
N ASP A 8 -8.11 3.05 -16.21
CA ASP A 8 -7.33 4.27 -16.38
C ASP A 8 -5.83 4.05 -16.14
N CYS A 9 -5.43 2.87 -15.65
CA CYS A 9 -4.04 2.55 -15.37
C CYS A 9 -3.31 2.15 -16.66
N ARG A 10 -2.16 2.78 -16.91
CA ARG A 10 -1.29 2.50 -18.06
C ARG A 10 0.01 1.80 -17.66
N THR A 11 0.39 1.88 -16.39
CA THR A 11 1.59 1.22 -15.86
C THR A 11 1.27 0.32 -14.67
N LEU A 12 2.13 -0.67 -14.39
CA LEU A 12 2.02 -1.53 -13.21
C LEU A 12 2.05 -0.72 -11.90
N GLU A 13 2.74 0.41 -11.89
CA GLU A 13 2.77 1.31 -10.74
C GLU A 13 1.41 1.94 -10.47
N GLU A 14 0.73 2.40 -11.52
CA GLU A 14 -0.62 2.95 -11.40
C GLU A 14 -1.60 1.88 -10.93
N VAL A 15 -1.45 0.65 -11.41
CA VAL A 15 -2.22 -0.51 -10.94
C VAL A 15 -1.97 -0.75 -9.45
N LYS A 16 -0.71 -0.82 -8.99
CA LYS A 16 -0.38 -0.99 -7.55
C LYS A 16 -0.97 0.14 -6.71
N ARG A 17 -0.82 1.39 -7.15
CA ARG A 17 -1.37 2.56 -6.45
C ARG A 17 -2.88 2.45 -6.32
N ARG A 18 -3.57 2.16 -7.43
CA ARG A 18 -5.03 2.03 -7.50
C ARG A 18 -5.54 0.86 -6.68
N TYR A 19 -4.87 -0.29 -6.76
CA TYR A 19 -5.21 -1.49 -5.99
C TYR A 19 -5.19 -1.19 -4.49
N LYS A 20 -4.13 -0.54 -4.02
CA LYS A 20 -3.98 -0.16 -2.61
C LYS A 20 -5.08 0.80 -2.15
N GLU A 21 -5.40 1.83 -2.94
CA GLU A 21 -6.50 2.76 -2.63
C GLU A 21 -7.84 2.00 -2.48
N LEU A 22 -8.12 1.10 -3.42
CA LEU A 22 -9.34 0.29 -3.42
C LEU A 22 -9.39 -0.70 -2.28
N ALA A 23 -8.28 -1.39 -1.99
CA ALA A 23 -8.18 -2.32 -0.88
C ALA A 23 -8.42 -1.61 0.44
N LEU A 24 -7.79 -0.45 0.68
CA LEU A 24 -8.02 0.32 1.90
C LEU A 24 -9.45 0.87 2.03
N LEU A 25 -10.17 1.04 0.92
CA LEU A 25 -11.55 1.52 0.93
C LEU A 25 -12.56 0.38 1.11
N HIS A 26 -12.34 -0.76 0.45
CA HIS A 26 -13.33 -1.84 0.30
C HIS A 26 -13.01 -3.10 1.10
N HIS A 27 -11.91 -3.14 1.86
CA HIS A 27 -11.58 -4.32 2.65
C HIS A 27 -12.64 -4.60 3.74
N PRO A 28 -13.08 -5.87 3.93
CA PRO A 28 -14.12 -6.23 4.88
C PRO A 28 -13.82 -5.80 6.32
N ASP A 29 -12.58 -5.96 6.79
CA ASP A 29 -12.15 -5.53 8.14
C ASP A 29 -12.28 -4.01 8.39
N ARG A 30 -12.52 -3.23 7.34
CA ARG A 30 -12.73 -1.78 7.40
C ARG A 30 -14.18 -1.37 7.13
N GLY A 31 -15.10 -2.32 7.13
CA GLY A 31 -16.52 -2.11 6.83
C GLY A 31 -16.84 -2.11 5.33
N GLY A 32 -15.91 -2.59 4.50
CA GLY A 32 -16.15 -2.84 3.08
C GLY A 32 -16.80 -4.19 2.81
N ASP A 33 -16.83 -4.60 1.54
CA ASP A 33 -17.55 -5.78 1.07
C ASP A 33 -16.59 -6.80 0.45
N THR A 34 -16.72 -8.06 0.88
CA THR A 34 -15.85 -9.16 0.45
C THR A 34 -15.97 -9.42 -1.06
N ALA A 35 -17.17 -9.33 -1.64
CA ALA A 35 -17.36 -9.58 -3.07
C ALA A 35 -16.66 -8.50 -3.91
N THR A 36 -16.73 -7.24 -3.47
CA THR A 36 -16.01 -6.11 -4.07
C THR A 36 -14.50 -6.34 -4.02
N MET A 37 -13.97 -6.73 -2.85
CA MET A 37 -12.54 -7.01 -2.69
C MET A 37 -12.08 -8.20 -3.55
N GLN A 38 -12.90 -9.25 -3.67
CA GLN A 38 -12.63 -10.38 -4.57
C GLN A 38 -12.59 -9.94 -6.03
N GLU A 39 -13.49 -9.07 -6.47
CA GLU A 39 -13.48 -8.54 -7.84
C GLU A 39 -12.23 -7.68 -8.12
N ILE A 40 -11.80 -6.86 -7.16
CA ILE A 40 -10.57 -6.08 -7.24
C ILE A 40 -9.35 -7.00 -7.37
N ASN A 41 -9.26 -8.05 -6.54
CA ASN A 41 -8.17 -9.03 -6.58
C ASN A 41 -8.13 -9.76 -7.92
N ALA A 42 -9.28 -10.25 -8.39
CA ALA A 42 -9.36 -10.97 -9.67
C ALA A 42 -8.94 -10.08 -10.85
N GLN A 43 -9.30 -8.81 -10.84
CA GLN A 43 -8.85 -7.86 -11.86
C GLN A 43 -7.36 -7.55 -11.75
N TYR A 44 -6.82 -7.44 -10.54
CA TYR A 44 -5.38 -7.25 -10.33
C TYR A 44 -4.57 -8.45 -10.87
N GLU A 45 -5.02 -9.68 -10.61
CA GLU A 45 -4.39 -10.88 -11.16
C GLU A 45 -4.48 -10.93 -12.69
N ALA A 46 -5.55 -10.39 -13.29
CA ALA A 46 -5.67 -10.31 -14.74
C ALA A 46 -4.62 -9.39 -15.38
N ILE A 47 -4.06 -8.43 -14.63
CA ILE A 47 -2.98 -7.54 -15.11
C ILE A 47 -1.72 -8.34 -15.45
N LEU A 48 -1.43 -9.43 -14.73
CA LEU A 48 -0.30 -10.32 -14.98
C LEU A 48 -0.34 -10.93 -16.39
N LYS A 49 -1.54 -11.11 -16.94
CA LYS A 49 -1.77 -11.71 -18.26
C LYS A 49 -2.02 -10.66 -19.35
N ASN A 50 -2.08 -9.38 -18.98
CA ASN A 50 -2.40 -8.32 -19.91
C ASN A 50 -1.11 -7.80 -20.58
N PRO A 51 -0.96 -7.98 -21.90
CA PRO A 51 0.26 -7.61 -22.61
C PRO A 51 0.53 -6.10 -22.60
N VAL A 52 -0.48 -5.25 -22.37
CA VAL A 52 -0.32 -3.79 -22.31
C VAL A 52 0.67 -3.37 -21.21
N PHE A 53 0.75 -4.14 -20.12
CA PHE A 53 1.58 -3.82 -18.98
C PHE A 53 2.98 -4.43 -19.03
N ALA A 54 3.31 -5.20 -20.08
CA ALA A 54 4.62 -5.80 -20.27
C ALA A 54 5.16 -6.50 -19.00
N PHE A 55 4.27 -7.17 -18.24
CA PHE A 55 4.61 -7.74 -16.93
C PHE A 55 5.76 -8.75 -17.01
N SER A 56 5.78 -9.59 -18.05
CA SER A 56 6.84 -10.58 -18.29
C SER A 56 8.19 -9.96 -18.63
N GLU A 57 8.24 -8.69 -19.02
CA GLU A 57 9.49 -7.97 -19.36
C GLU A 57 10.07 -7.24 -18.14
N GLN A 58 9.35 -7.21 -17.01
CA GLN A 58 9.85 -6.65 -15.76
C GLN A 58 10.92 -7.55 -15.13
N SER A 59 11.75 -6.99 -14.25
CA SER A 59 12.72 -7.77 -13.49
C SER A 59 12.04 -8.83 -12.60
N GLU A 60 12.73 -9.94 -12.28
CA GLU A 60 12.18 -10.96 -11.37
C GLU A 60 11.82 -10.37 -9.99
N GLU A 61 12.58 -9.37 -9.53
CA GLU A 61 12.31 -8.66 -8.27
C GLU A 61 10.99 -7.88 -8.34
N ASP A 62 10.75 -7.14 -9.43
CA ASP A 62 9.53 -6.35 -9.63
C ASP A 62 8.30 -7.26 -9.83
N GLN A 63 8.46 -8.38 -10.54
CA GLN A 63 7.40 -9.38 -10.69
C GLN A 63 7.00 -9.98 -9.34
N GLN A 64 7.97 -10.40 -8.54
CA GLN A 64 7.71 -10.93 -7.21
C GLN A 64 7.09 -9.88 -6.28
N GLU A 65 7.55 -8.64 -6.34
CA GLU A 65 6.96 -7.53 -5.60
C GLU A 65 5.49 -7.36 -5.96
N PHE A 66 5.18 -7.29 -7.26
CA PHE A 66 3.83 -7.07 -7.75
C PHE A 66 2.87 -8.19 -7.35
N ILE A 67 3.33 -9.45 -7.40
CA ILE A 67 2.56 -10.64 -6.98
C ILE A 67 2.31 -10.64 -5.47
N LYS A 68 3.30 -10.24 -4.66
CA LYS A 68 3.18 -10.19 -3.19
C LYS A 68 2.40 -8.97 -2.69
N TYR A 69 2.21 -7.96 -3.54
CA TYR A 69 1.62 -6.69 -3.14
C TYR A 69 0.21 -6.82 -2.51
N PRO A 70 -0.73 -7.62 -3.06
CA PRO A 70 -2.01 -7.90 -2.41
C PRO A 70 -1.89 -8.44 -0.98
N GLU A 71 -0.98 -9.40 -0.77
CA GLU A 71 -0.74 -10.00 0.54
C GLU A 71 -0.18 -8.97 1.53
N ILE A 72 0.77 -8.15 1.08
CA ILE A 72 1.35 -7.05 1.87
C ILE A 72 0.24 -6.10 2.35
N ILE A 73 -0.65 -5.68 1.44
CA ILE A 73 -1.75 -4.77 1.79
C ILE A 73 -2.72 -5.42 2.77
N ASN A 74 -3.11 -6.69 2.58
CA ASN A 74 -4.00 -7.38 3.51
C ASN A 74 -3.39 -7.49 4.92
N ARG A 75 -2.10 -7.82 5.02
CA ARG A 75 -1.40 -7.84 6.32
C ARG A 75 -1.39 -6.47 6.98
N LEU A 76 -1.15 -5.40 6.22
CA LEU A 76 -1.18 -4.03 6.74
C LEU A 76 -2.56 -3.62 7.26
N ILE A 77 -3.64 -4.09 6.63
CA ILE A 77 -5.01 -3.79 7.06
C ILE A 77 -5.35 -4.47 8.39
N GLY A 78 -4.80 -5.66 8.64
CA GLY A 78 -4.92 -6.35 9.92
C GLY A 78 -4.16 -5.67 11.08
N LEU A 79 -3.27 -4.72 10.78
CA LEU A 79 -2.50 -4.02 11.80
C LEU A 79 -3.27 -2.84 12.38
N HIS A 80 -3.86 -3.05 13.55
CA HIS A 80 -4.62 -2.01 14.25
C HIS A 80 -3.73 -0.90 14.85
N GLY A 81 -4.28 0.32 14.87
CA GLY A 81 -3.62 1.50 15.46
C GLY A 81 -2.56 2.14 14.57
N LEU A 82 -2.44 1.70 13.31
CA LEU A 82 -1.56 2.31 12.33
C LEU A 82 -2.26 3.45 11.57
N ILE A 83 -1.50 4.47 11.23
CA ILE A 83 -1.92 5.55 10.33
C ILE A 83 -1.17 5.33 9.02
N ILE A 84 -1.89 4.98 7.97
CA ILE A 84 -1.34 4.82 6.63
C ILE A 84 -1.42 6.17 5.94
N GLU A 85 -0.30 6.65 5.43
CA GLU A 85 -0.22 7.87 4.64
C GLU A 85 0.40 7.53 3.29
N LEU A 86 -0.30 7.91 2.22
CA LEU A 86 0.13 7.71 0.84
C LEU A 86 0.75 9.01 0.36
N ILE A 87 2.04 8.98 0.03
CA ILE A 87 2.77 10.16 -0.45
C ILE A 87 3.44 9.77 -1.77
N GLY A 88 2.82 10.14 -2.89
CA GLY A 88 3.20 9.65 -4.22
C GLY A 88 3.17 8.12 -4.29
N ASN A 89 4.30 7.51 -4.68
CA ASN A 89 4.45 6.06 -4.78
C ASN A 89 4.92 5.39 -3.47
N TRP A 90 5.03 6.15 -2.37
CA TRP A 90 5.43 5.63 -1.07
C TRP A 90 4.23 5.36 -0.17
N ILE A 91 4.34 4.30 0.62
CA ILE A 91 3.44 4.04 1.75
C ILE A 91 4.20 4.43 3.00
N TRP A 92 3.69 5.38 3.75
CA TRP A 92 4.21 5.80 5.05
C TRP A 92 3.28 5.28 6.15
N LEU A 93 3.86 4.76 7.23
CA LEU A 93 3.12 4.29 8.40
C LEU A 93 3.58 5.06 9.63
N SER A 94 2.61 5.57 10.38
CA SER A 94 2.80 6.18 11.69
C SER A 94 1.74 5.69 12.68
N GLY A 95 1.64 6.29 13.87
CA GLY A 95 0.77 5.81 14.95
C GLY A 95 1.43 4.72 15.78
N ASN A 96 0.66 3.71 16.20
CA ASN A 96 1.10 2.64 17.11
C ASN A 96 1.93 1.56 16.38
N THR A 97 3.06 1.95 15.81
CA THR A 97 3.94 1.07 15.01
C THR A 97 4.88 0.22 15.86
N TYR A 98 5.02 0.51 17.16
CA TYR A 98 5.98 -0.19 18.03
C TYR A 98 5.69 -1.69 18.20
N PRO A 99 4.43 -2.13 18.47
CA PRO A 99 4.10 -3.56 18.57
C PRO A 99 4.33 -4.30 17.24
N HIS A 100 4.11 -3.60 16.13
CA HIS A 100 4.13 -4.18 14.79
C HIS A 100 5.51 -4.13 14.11
N ARG A 101 6.53 -3.59 14.78
CA ARG A 101 7.88 -3.36 14.21
C ARG A 101 8.52 -4.60 13.58
N ALA A 102 8.31 -5.78 14.17
CA ALA A 102 8.90 -7.02 13.69
C ALA A 102 8.21 -7.45 12.40
N GLU A 103 6.89 -7.33 12.36
CA GLU A 103 6.09 -7.66 11.20
C GLU A 103 6.36 -6.68 10.05
N LEU A 104 6.40 -5.38 10.33
CA LEU A 104 6.73 -4.35 9.35
C LEU A 104 8.09 -4.61 8.68
N LYS A 105 9.12 -5.02 9.45
CA LYS A 105 10.40 -5.43 8.87
C LYS A 105 10.28 -6.66 7.98
N GLN A 106 9.51 -7.66 8.40
CA GLN A 106 9.31 -8.89 7.64
C GLN A 106 8.57 -8.64 6.32
N ILE A 107 7.62 -7.69 6.31
CA ILE A 107 6.87 -7.25 5.14
C ILE A 107 7.74 -6.41 4.17
N GLY A 108 8.91 -5.94 4.62
CA GLY A 108 9.83 -5.14 3.80
C GLY A 108 9.70 -3.63 4.00
N PHE A 109 9.05 -3.17 5.09
CA PHE A 109 9.07 -1.76 5.45
C PHE A 109 10.41 -1.37 6.08
N TYR A 110 10.83 -0.14 5.78
CA TYR A 110 12.02 0.49 6.31
C TYR A 110 11.64 1.53 7.36
N PHE A 111 12.41 1.61 8.46
CA PHE A 111 12.21 2.64 9.47
C PHE A 111 13.03 3.91 9.13
N ALA A 112 12.38 5.06 9.14
CA ALA A 112 13.01 6.37 8.98
C ALA A 112 13.14 7.07 10.35
N PRO A 113 14.28 6.97 11.05
CA PRO A 113 14.41 7.41 12.44
C PRO A 113 14.19 8.91 12.63
N LYS A 114 14.66 9.75 11.70
CA LYS A 114 14.46 11.21 11.76
C LYS A 114 13.00 11.65 11.59
N LYS A 115 12.16 10.79 11.01
CA LYS A 115 10.73 11.04 10.81
C LYS A 115 9.86 10.28 11.81
N VAL A 116 10.45 9.30 12.51
CA VAL A 116 9.75 8.37 13.41
C VAL A 116 8.58 7.67 12.69
N MET A 117 8.82 7.24 11.45
CA MET A 117 7.82 6.60 10.59
C MET A 117 8.43 5.41 9.87
N TRP A 118 7.59 4.45 9.52
CA TRP A 118 7.95 3.38 8.60
C TRP A 118 7.57 3.78 7.18
N TYR A 119 8.29 3.28 6.20
CA TYR A 119 7.93 3.47 4.81
C TYR A 119 8.24 2.24 3.97
N TYR A 120 7.40 2.03 2.97
CA TYR A 120 7.62 1.08 1.90
C TYR A 120 7.80 1.85 0.59
N ARG A 121 8.78 1.40 -0.20
CA ARG A 121 9.08 1.97 -1.52
C ARG A 121 9.40 0.85 -2.50
N PRO A 122 9.03 1.01 -3.78
CA PRO A 122 9.59 0.19 -4.83
C PRO A 122 11.11 0.43 -4.97
N PRO A 123 11.89 -0.56 -5.43
CA PRO A 123 13.34 -0.48 -5.61
C PRO A 123 13.77 0.72 -6.46
N GLU A 124 13.04 1.01 -7.52
CA GLU A 124 13.31 2.10 -8.47
C GLU A 124 13.24 3.49 -7.83
N TYR A 125 12.43 3.65 -6.78
CA TYR A 125 12.29 4.91 -6.02
C TYR A 125 13.28 5.01 -4.86
N LYS A 126 14.37 4.25 -4.92
CA LYS A 126 15.48 4.42 -3.99
C LYS A 126 16.09 5.80 -4.17
N SER A 127 15.85 6.67 -3.19
CA SER A 127 16.46 8.01 -3.16
C SER A 127 17.98 7.90 -3.23
N ILE A 128 18.55 8.36 -4.34
CA ILE A 128 20.01 8.53 -4.55
C ILE A 128 20.53 9.72 -3.72
N ASN A 129 19.63 10.64 -3.36
CA ASN A 129 19.97 11.88 -2.69
C ASN A 129 20.37 11.63 -1.22
N LYS A 130 21.58 12.08 -0.84
CA LYS A 130 22.13 11.92 0.52
C LYS A 130 21.56 12.92 1.53
N SER A 131 20.88 13.96 1.08
CA SER A 131 20.25 14.97 1.93
C SER A 131 18.80 14.57 2.25
N PRO A 132 18.50 14.15 3.49
CA PRO A 132 17.16 13.70 3.85
C PRO A 132 16.20 14.88 3.91
N LYS A 133 15.18 14.90 3.04
CA LYS A 133 14.07 15.86 3.12
C LYS A 133 13.18 15.59 4.33
N SER A 134 12.54 16.62 4.90
CA SER A 134 11.49 16.45 5.92
C SER A 134 10.26 15.76 5.33
N ILE A 135 9.41 15.15 6.16
CA ILE A 135 8.18 14.52 5.68
C ILE A 135 7.25 15.56 5.03
N GLU A 136 7.16 16.75 5.61
CA GLU A 136 6.35 17.87 5.09
C GLU A 136 6.78 18.31 3.70
N ALA A 137 8.08 18.38 3.43
CA ALA A 137 8.59 18.71 2.10
C ALA A 137 8.27 17.62 1.06
N ILE A 138 8.14 16.35 1.49
CA ILE A 138 7.73 15.25 0.60
C ILE A 138 6.21 15.35 0.34
N ARG A 139 5.39 15.60 1.37
CA ARG A 139 3.94 15.85 1.23
C ARG A 139 3.65 17.03 0.30
N ALA A 140 4.35 18.15 0.48
CA ALA A 140 4.17 19.34 -0.36
C ALA A 140 4.54 19.09 -1.83
N LYS A 141 5.48 18.17 -2.09
CA LYS A 141 5.91 17.87 -3.47
C LYS A 141 4.99 16.88 -4.18
N TYR A 142 4.49 15.87 -3.48
CA TYR A 142 3.79 14.74 -4.10
C TYR A 142 2.32 14.61 -3.69
N GLY A 143 1.83 15.49 -2.81
CA GLY A 143 0.55 15.32 -2.15
C GLY A 143 0.61 14.25 -1.05
N SER A 144 -0.40 14.23 -0.19
CA SER A 144 -0.54 13.22 0.85
C SER A 144 -1.99 12.86 1.11
N ASP A 145 -2.31 11.58 0.96
CA ASP A 145 -3.61 11.01 1.33
C ASP A 145 -3.44 10.20 2.61
N THR A 146 -4.03 10.67 3.71
CA THR A 146 -3.95 10.00 5.01
C THR A 146 -5.19 9.15 5.25
N ILE A 147 -4.97 7.87 5.51
CA ILE A 147 -5.99 6.88 5.83
C ILE A 147 -5.72 6.38 7.26
N ASN A 148 -6.60 6.75 8.18
CA ASN A 148 -6.51 6.29 9.56
C ASN A 148 -7.10 4.87 9.67
N LEU A 149 -6.33 3.88 10.14
CA LEU A 149 -6.89 2.60 10.57
C LEU A 149 -7.51 2.82 11.94
N LYS A 150 -8.78 3.23 11.95
CA LYS A 150 -9.58 3.36 13.17
C LYS A 150 -9.43 2.05 13.95
N SER A 151 -8.88 2.12 15.16
CA SER A 151 -9.00 1.05 16.13
C SER A 151 -10.49 0.74 16.27
N GLN A 152 -10.90 -0.51 16.03
CA GLN A 152 -12.15 -0.97 16.61
C GLN A 152 -12.00 -0.73 18.12
N LYS A 153 -12.84 0.16 18.66
CA LYS A 153 -13.08 0.17 20.09
C LYS A 153 -13.62 -1.21 20.40
N PHE A 154 -12.84 -2.03 21.11
CA PHE A 154 -13.43 -3.08 21.93
C PHE A 154 -14.27 -2.35 22.97
N GLU A 155 -15.56 -2.15 22.68
CA GLU A 155 -16.51 -1.81 23.72
C GLU A 155 -16.68 -3.09 24.55
N LEU A 156 -16.02 -3.12 25.71
CA LEU A 156 -16.34 -4.08 26.76
C LEU A 156 -17.79 -3.80 27.17
N GLN A 157 -18.72 -4.59 26.65
CA GLN A 157 -20.03 -4.76 27.28
C GLN A 157 -19.79 -5.55 28.57
N ASN A 158 -19.77 -4.84 29.69
CA ASN A 158 -19.98 -5.39 31.03
C ASN A 158 -21.33 -4.90 31.55
#